data_AF-C6ZQY4-F1
#
_entry.id   AF-C6ZQY4-F1
#
_cell.length_a   1.000
_cell.length_b   1.000
_cell.length_c   1.000
_cell.angle_alpha   90.00
_cell.angle_beta   90.00
_cell.angle_gamma   90.00
#
_symmetry.space_group_name_H-M   'P 1'
#
loop_
_entity.id
_entity.type
_entity.pdbx_description
1 polymer ?
#
loop_
_entity_poly.entity_id
_entity_poly.type
_entity_poly.pdbx_seq_one_letter_code
_entity_poly.pdbx_strand_id
1 'polypeptide(L)'
;EDTIDLIKYQSRRGANVQLGEEQNSIHDAANLLKSNETSSLKLALEYEKTLAEEAHMIHKKISHANNEEHYDPDVAHYLDEKLIEYQSGQIRKLSGCITNLNDIINEANTKALGVQLFDEYLAKVE
;
A
#
# COMPACT_ATOMS: atom_id res chain seq x y z
N GLU A 1 13.14 0.79 -0.07
CA GLU A 1 13.71 0.07 1.09
C GLU A 1 12.99 -1.26 1.31
N ASP A 2 11.65 -1.28 1.32
CA ASP A 2 10.84 -2.47 1.63
C ASP A 2 11.14 -3.70 0.74
N THR A 3 11.27 -3.52 -0.59
CA THR A 3 11.65 -4.62 -1.49
C THR A 3 13.03 -5.19 -1.16
N ILE A 4 13.98 -4.34 -0.78
CA ILE A 4 15.34 -4.76 -0.41
C ILE A 4 15.29 -5.56 0.89
N ASP A 5 14.49 -5.10 1.87
CA ASP A 5 14.29 -5.82 3.13
C ASP A 5 13.64 -7.19 2.90
N LEU A 6 12.61 -7.25 2.05
CA LEU A 6 11.95 -8.51 1.68
C LEU A 6 12.92 -9.49 1.01
N ILE A 7 13.76 -9.02 0.07
CA ILE A 7 14.79 -9.85 -0.58
C ILE A 7 15.81 -10.36 0.44
N LYS A 8 16.26 -9.51 1.36
CA LYS A 8 17.17 -9.91 2.45
C LYS A 8 16.52 -10.96 3.35
N TYR A 9 15.26 -10.77 3.72
CA TYR A 9 14.49 -11.71 4.52
C TYR A 9 14.35 -13.07 3.82
N GLN A 10 13.93 -13.07 2.55
CA GLN A 10 13.84 -14.29 1.73
C GLN A 10 15.20 -15.01 1.62
N SER A 11 16.28 -14.25 1.40
CA SER A 11 17.63 -14.81 1.30
C SER A 11 18.11 -15.42 2.62
N ARG A 12 17.79 -14.79 3.77
CA ARG A 12 18.07 -15.33 5.12
C ARG A 12 17.38 -16.68 5.35
N ARG A 13 16.20 -16.86 4.75
CA ARG A 13 15.41 -18.10 4.80
C ARG A 13 15.90 -19.17 3.80
N GLY A 14 16.93 -18.88 3.00
CA GLY A 14 17.51 -19.79 2.01
C GLY A 14 16.79 -19.80 0.66
N ALA A 15 15.88 -18.86 0.40
CA ALA A 15 15.24 -18.72 -0.90
C ALA A 15 16.16 -18.00 -1.89
N ASN A 16 16.18 -18.46 -3.14
CA ASN A 16 16.82 -17.75 -4.24
C ASN A 16 15.79 -16.83 -4.91
N VAL A 17 15.98 -15.52 -4.81
CA VAL A 17 15.03 -14.54 -5.35
C VAL A 17 15.27 -14.37 -6.85
N GLN A 18 14.21 -14.58 -7.63
CA GLN A 18 14.20 -14.28 -9.07
C GLN A 18 13.29 -13.08 -9.30
N LEU A 19 13.84 -12.01 -9.87
CA LEU A 19 13.06 -10.85 -10.30
C LEU A 19 12.48 -11.19 -11.68
N GLY A 20 11.20 -11.56 -11.70
CA GLY A 20 10.44 -11.80 -12.93
C GLY A 20 9.83 -10.53 -13.51
N GLU A 21 9.21 -10.65 -14.68
CA GLU A 21 8.35 -9.59 -15.23
C GLU A 21 7.09 -9.43 -14.38
N GLU A 22 6.63 -8.19 -14.16
CA GLU A 22 5.37 -7.91 -13.47
C GLU A 22 4.20 -8.50 -14.25
N GLN A 23 3.60 -9.57 -13.73
CA GLN A 23 2.52 -10.29 -14.43
C GLN A 23 1.14 -9.66 -14.20
N ASN A 24 0.98 -8.80 -13.17
CA ASN A 24 -0.31 -8.25 -12.75
C ASN A 24 -0.18 -6.77 -12.38
N SER A 25 0.11 -5.89 -13.34
CA SER A 25 -0.08 -4.45 -13.10
C SER A 25 -1.57 -4.19 -12.91
N ILE A 26 -1.94 -3.65 -11.74
CA ILE A 26 -3.34 -3.34 -11.39
C ILE A 26 -3.91 -2.30 -12.37
N HIS A 27 -3.04 -1.46 -12.97
CA HIS A 27 -3.46 -0.40 -13.88
C HIS A 27 -2.56 -0.25 -15.11
N ASP A 28 -3.14 0.23 -16.20
CA ASP A 28 -2.45 0.52 -17.46
C ASP A 28 -1.66 1.85 -17.37
N ALA A 29 -0.45 1.88 -17.91
CA ALA A 29 0.43 3.06 -17.92
C ALA A 29 -0.23 4.28 -18.58
N ALA A 30 -1.12 4.05 -19.55
CA ALA A 30 -1.90 5.10 -20.19
C ALA A 30 -2.94 5.76 -19.25
N ASN A 31 -3.47 5.02 -18.28
CA ASN A 31 -4.42 5.54 -17.29
C ASN A 31 -3.70 6.31 -16.18
N LEU A 32 -2.48 5.90 -15.81
CA LEU A 32 -1.61 6.62 -14.88
C LEU A 32 -1.32 8.05 -15.36
N LEU A 33 -1.00 8.22 -16.65
CA LEU A 33 -0.66 9.52 -17.24
C LEU A 33 -1.84 10.50 -17.32
N LYS A 34 -3.08 10.03 -17.17
CA LYS A 34 -4.30 10.87 -17.21
C LYS A 34 -4.88 11.11 -15.81
N SER A 35 -4.20 10.68 -14.76
CA SER A 35 -4.70 10.80 -13.40
C SER A 35 -4.70 12.27 -12.93
N ASN A 36 -5.81 12.68 -12.31
CA ASN A 36 -5.91 13.86 -11.46
C ASN A 36 -5.63 13.49 -9.99
N GLU A 37 -5.43 14.47 -9.13
CA GLU A 37 -5.01 14.31 -7.73
C GLU A 37 -5.91 13.32 -6.97
N THR A 38 -7.23 13.40 -7.18
CA THR A 38 -8.19 12.48 -6.55
C THR A 38 -8.03 11.05 -7.05
N SER A 39 -7.87 10.87 -8.36
CA SER A 39 -7.66 9.55 -8.95
C SER A 39 -6.31 8.96 -8.56
N SER A 40 -5.26 9.78 -8.45
CA SER A 40 -3.93 9.34 -8.00
C SER A 40 -3.96 8.86 -6.55
N LEU A 41 -4.64 9.58 -5.65
CA LEU A 41 -4.81 9.14 -4.26
C LEU A 41 -5.65 7.87 -4.13
N LYS A 42 -6.75 7.76 -4.90
CA LYS A 42 -7.58 6.54 -4.92
C LYS A 42 -6.80 5.33 -5.42
N LEU A 43 -5.98 5.53 -6.46
CA LEU A 43 -5.12 4.51 -7.00
C LEU A 43 -4.07 4.06 -5.97
N ALA A 44 -3.40 5.00 -5.31
CA ALA A 44 -2.46 4.68 -4.24
C ALA A 44 -3.14 3.87 -3.12
N LEU A 45 -4.36 4.24 -2.73
CA LEU A 45 -5.13 3.50 -1.74
C LEU A 45 -5.48 2.08 -2.21
N GLU A 46 -5.77 1.90 -3.49
CA GLU A 46 -6.05 0.58 -4.07
C GLU A 46 -4.82 -0.32 -4.02
N TYR A 47 -3.64 0.19 -4.38
CA TYR A 47 -2.38 -0.55 -4.25
C TYR A 47 -2.10 -0.98 -2.81
N GLU A 48 -2.23 -0.07 -1.84
CA GLU A 48 -2.01 -0.41 -0.41
C GLU A 48 -3.00 -1.48 0.09
N LYS A 49 -4.26 -1.44 -0.37
CA LYS A 49 -5.25 -2.48 -0.04
C LYS A 49 -4.88 -3.82 -0.66
N THR A 50 -4.49 -3.86 -1.93
CA THR A 50 -4.07 -5.11 -2.58
C THR A 50 -2.86 -5.70 -1.88
N LEU A 51 -1.87 -4.88 -1.52
CA LEU A 51 -0.70 -5.34 -0.75
C LEU A 51 -1.11 -5.90 0.62
N ALA A 52 -2.07 -5.29 1.30
CA ALA A 52 -2.59 -5.78 2.58
C ALA A 52 -3.38 -7.09 2.46
N GLU A 53 -4.19 -7.23 1.41
CA GLU A 53 -4.92 -8.46 1.12
C GLU A 53 -3.95 -9.60 0.83
N GLU A 54 -2.92 -9.39 0.02
CA GLU A 54 -1.88 -10.37 -0.26
C GLU A 54 -1.10 -10.77 1.01
N ALA A 55 -0.70 -9.79 1.84
CA ALA A 55 -0.03 -10.06 3.11
C ALA A 55 -0.91 -10.92 4.03
N HIS A 56 -2.21 -10.59 4.18
CA HIS A 56 -3.15 -11.38 4.95
C HIS A 56 -3.37 -12.78 4.37
N MET A 57 -3.42 -12.93 3.04
CA MET A 57 -3.52 -14.25 2.41
C MET A 57 -2.32 -15.13 2.73
N ILE A 58 -1.10 -14.58 2.64
CA ILE A 58 0.12 -15.32 2.99
C ILE A 58 0.10 -15.66 4.48
N HIS A 59 -0.17 -14.67 5.35
CA HIS A 59 -0.27 -14.87 6.80
C HIS A 59 -1.28 -15.96 7.17
N LYS A 60 -2.44 -15.99 6.49
CA LYS A 60 -3.46 -17.02 6.68
C LYS A 60 -2.95 -18.43 6.32
N LYS A 61 -2.18 -18.58 5.24
CA LYS A 61 -1.65 -19.87 4.75
C LYS A 61 -0.62 -20.47 5.70
N ILE A 62 0.19 -19.63 6.33
CA ILE A 62 1.28 -20.04 7.23
C ILE A 62 0.87 -20.05 8.72
N SER A 63 -0.36 -19.65 9.03
CA SER A 63 -0.89 -19.62 10.38
C SER A 63 -1.31 -21.02 10.85
N HIS A 64 -1.06 -21.29 12.13
CA HIS A 64 -1.44 -22.54 12.78
C HIS A 64 -2.96 -22.81 12.70
N ALA A 65 -3.78 -21.78 12.48
CA ALA A 65 -5.23 -21.90 12.41
C ALA A 65 -5.73 -22.56 11.12
N ASN A 66 -4.94 -22.55 10.03
CA ASN A 66 -5.33 -23.16 8.76
C ASN A 66 -4.42 -24.31 8.31
N ASN A 67 -3.23 -24.45 8.91
CA ASN A 67 -2.32 -25.53 8.56
C ASN A 67 -1.40 -25.89 9.74
N GLU A 68 -1.68 -27.02 10.40
CA GLU A 68 -0.85 -27.51 11.51
C GLU A 68 0.52 -28.04 11.03
N GLU A 69 0.63 -28.51 9.78
CA GLU A 69 1.86 -29.10 9.25
C GLU A 69 2.83 -28.05 8.66
N HIS A 70 2.33 -26.86 8.30
CA HIS A 70 3.13 -25.80 7.67
C HIS A 70 3.03 -24.46 8.42
N TYR A 71 2.97 -24.54 9.75
CA TYR A 71 3.01 -23.35 10.60
C TYR A 71 4.41 -22.71 10.56
N ASP A 72 4.48 -21.44 10.16
CA ASP A 72 5.72 -20.67 10.08
C ASP A 72 5.62 -19.37 10.91
N PRO A 73 5.94 -19.42 12.21
CA PRO A 73 5.81 -18.28 13.11
C PRO A 73 6.76 -17.12 12.77
N ASP A 74 7.93 -17.41 12.19
CA ASP A 74 8.90 -16.36 11.83
C ASP A 74 8.40 -15.55 10.63
N VAL A 75 7.83 -16.20 9.61
CA VAL A 75 7.18 -15.46 8.50
C VAL A 75 5.95 -14.72 9.00
N ALA A 76 5.11 -15.34 9.83
CA ALA A 76 3.92 -14.67 10.38
C ALA A 76 4.29 -13.37 11.11
N HIS A 77 5.27 -13.47 12.02
CA HIS A 77 5.75 -12.31 12.77
C HIS A 77 6.40 -11.24 11.87
N TYR A 78 7.18 -11.64 10.87
CA TYR A 78 7.74 -10.71 9.88
C TYR A 78 6.65 -9.95 9.11
N LEU A 79 5.59 -10.64 8.66
CA LEU A 79 4.47 -10.01 7.96
C LEU A 79 3.74 -9.00 8.87
N ASP A 80 3.51 -9.36 10.13
CA ASP A 80 2.85 -8.48 11.10
C ASP A 80 3.61 -7.16 11.31
N GLU A 81 4.91 -7.25 11.62
CA GLU A 81 5.73 -6.07 11.94
C GLU A 81 6.10 -5.23 10.73
N LYS A 82 6.38 -5.85 9.58
CA LYS A 82 6.99 -5.15 8.44
C LYS A 82 5.98 -4.74 7.37
N LEU A 83 4.84 -5.41 7.30
CA LEU A 83 3.87 -5.17 6.21
C LEU A 83 2.50 -4.78 6.76
N ILE A 84 1.88 -5.62 7.60
CA ILE A 84 0.48 -5.45 8.00
C ILE A 84 0.29 -4.20 8.86
N GLU A 85 1.14 -3.97 9.85
CA GLU A 85 1.08 -2.76 10.70
C GLU A 85 1.26 -1.49 9.86
N TYR A 86 2.26 -1.49 8.98
CA TYR A 86 2.56 -0.37 8.09
C TYR A 86 1.39 -0.06 7.14
N GLN A 87 0.87 -1.08 6.45
CA GLN A 87 -0.23 -0.93 5.48
C GLN A 87 -1.50 -0.37 6.15
N SER A 88 -1.81 -0.81 7.38
CA SER A 88 -2.95 -0.25 8.13
C SER A 88 -2.83 1.26 8.33
N GLY A 89 -1.64 1.73 8.71
CA GLY A 89 -1.34 3.16 8.85
C GLY A 89 -1.47 3.92 7.53
N GLN A 90 -0.92 3.37 6.45
CA GLN A 90 -0.96 3.99 5.12
C GLN A 90 -2.38 4.06 4.56
N ILE A 91 -3.15 2.98 4.66
CA ILE A 91 -4.57 2.94 4.26
C ILE A 91 -5.36 4.00 5.02
N ARG A 92 -5.14 4.14 6.33
CA ARG A 92 -5.82 5.15 7.15
C ARG A 92 -5.44 6.58 6.74
N LYS A 93 -4.16 6.82 6.44
CA LYS A 93 -3.64 8.11 5.97
C LYS A 93 -4.23 8.49 4.62
N LEU A 94 -4.12 7.62 3.62
CA LEU A 94 -4.63 7.84 2.26
C LEU A 94 -6.14 8.03 2.25
N SER A 95 -6.89 7.23 3.03
CA SER A 95 -8.34 7.40 3.16
C SER A 95 -8.69 8.78 3.73
N GLY A 96 -7.93 9.26 4.73
CA GLY A 96 -8.09 10.60 5.28
C GLY A 96 -7.80 11.71 4.26
N CYS A 97 -6.72 11.58 3.49
CA CYS A 97 -6.37 12.51 2.42
C CYS A 97 -7.48 12.58 1.35
N ILE A 98 -8.03 11.44 0.95
CA ILE A 98 -9.13 11.37 -0.02
C ILE A 98 -10.39 12.06 0.54
N THR A 99 -10.75 11.82 1.80
CA THR A 99 -11.89 12.51 2.43
C THR A 99 -11.70 14.02 2.41
N ASN A 100 -10.56 14.51 2.91
CA ASN A 100 -10.27 15.94 2.97
C ASN A 100 -10.27 16.57 1.57
N LEU A 101 -9.65 15.90 0.58
CA LEU A 101 -9.61 16.40 -0.79
C LEU A 101 -11.00 16.44 -1.43
N ASN A 102 -11.86 15.44 -1.19
CA ASN A 102 -13.24 15.46 -1.67
C ASN A 102 -14.01 16.64 -1.08
N ASP A 103 -13.86 16.91 0.21
CA ASP A 103 -14.51 18.05 0.87
C ASP A 103 -14.05 19.38 0.26
N ILE A 104 -12.74 19.52 0.01
CA ILE A 104 -12.15 20.69 -0.66
C ILE A 104 -12.67 20.86 -2.10
N ILE A 105 -12.77 19.78 -2.86
CA ILE A 105 -13.19 19.82 -4.27
C ILE A 105 -14.69 20.12 -4.41
N ASN A 106 -15.49 19.71 -3.43
CA ASN A 106 -16.93 19.96 -3.42
C ASN A 106 -17.29 21.40 -3.01
N GLU A 107 -16.34 22.15 -2.43
CA GLU A 107 -16.51 23.56 -2.11
C GLU A 107 -16.41 24.43 -3.38
N ALA A 108 -17.56 24.91 -3.86
CA ALA A 108 -17.71 25.51 -5.18
C ALA A 108 -16.84 26.78 -5.42
N ASN A 109 -16.56 27.55 -4.37
CA ASN A 109 -15.93 28.86 -4.50
C ASN A 109 -14.42 28.85 -4.27
N THR A 110 -13.88 27.85 -3.58
CA THR A 110 -12.49 27.86 -3.11
C THR A 110 -11.68 26.64 -3.53
N LYS A 111 -12.23 25.77 -4.40
CA LYS A 111 -11.57 24.53 -4.85
C LYS A 111 -10.10 24.72 -5.23
N ALA A 112 -9.78 25.63 -6.15
CA ALA A 112 -8.41 25.78 -6.66
C ALA A 112 -7.42 26.19 -5.56
N LEU A 113 -7.82 27.13 -4.70
CA LEU A 113 -7.02 27.56 -3.55
C LEU A 113 -6.89 26.44 -2.51
N GLY A 114 -7.98 25.71 -2.24
CA GLY A 114 -7.98 24.61 -1.29
C GLY A 114 -7.08 23.46 -1.73
N VAL A 115 -7.07 23.12 -3.03
CA VAL A 115 -6.14 22.10 -3.58
C VAL A 115 -4.69 22.55 -3.42
N GLN A 116 -4.38 23.82 -3.71
CA GLN A 116 -3.03 24.35 -3.50
C GLN A 116 -2.62 24.29 -2.01
N LEU A 117 -3.49 24.70 -1.10
CA LEU A 117 -3.20 24.66 0.34
C LEU A 117 -3.05 23.22 0.86
N PHE A 118 -3.79 22.27 0.28
CA PHE A 118 -3.66 20.86 0.58
C PHE A 118 -2.30 20.31 0.12
N ASP A 119 -1.84 20.68 -1.07
CA ASP A 119 -0.50 20.33 -1.57
C ASP A 119 0.61 20.91 -0.67
N GLU A 120 0.51 22.19 -0.30
CA GLU A 120 1.45 22.82 0.63
C GLU A 120 1.45 22.19 2.02
N TYR A 121 0.31 21.68 2.48
CA TYR A 121 0.20 20.94 3.72
C TYR A 121 0.94 19.60 3.62
N LEU A 122 0.72 18.84 2.55
CA LEU A 122 1.39 17.56 2.33
C LEU A 122 2.91 17.75 2.27
N ALA A 123 3.40 18.75 1.53
CA ALA A 123 4.83 19.04 1.41
C ALA A 123 5.53 19.44 2.74
N LYS A 124 4.77 19.79 3.78
CA LYS A 124 5.29 20.15 5.11
C LYS A 124 5.19 19.03 6.14
N VAL A 125 4.21 18.13 5.96
CA VAL A 125 3.87 17.08 6.92
C VAL A 125 4.45 15.73 6.50
N GLU A 126 4.66 15.52 5.21
CA GLU A 126 5.41 14.40 4.64
C GLU A 126 6.88 14.75 4.42
#